data_AF-A0A8C6XLP0-F1
#
_entry.id   AF-A0A8C6XLP0-F1
#
_cell.length_a   1.000
_cell.length_b   1.000
_cell.length_c   1.000
_cell.angle_alpha   90.00
_cell.angle_beta   90.00
_cell.angle_gamma   90.00
#
_symmetry.space_group_name_H-M   'P 1'
#
loop_
_entity.id
_entity.type
_entity.pdbx_description
1 polymer ?
#
loop_
_entity_poly.entity_id
_entity_poly.type
_entity_poly.pdbx_seq_one_letter_code
_entity_poly.pdbx_strand_id
1 'polypeptide(L)'
;MGDEEKQQPRVLQMVQAEGSDKTCITFVLNNEDHTLGNSLRYMIMKNPEVEFCGYSITHPSERKINFRIQTRGGLPAIDAFQKGLEDLTGICQHILNMFEASVEEYKAMKDVTMQYILRSTWYGSSHTLSQLQELCKMVFLRILLR
;
A
#
# COMPACT_ATOMS: atom_id res chain seq x y z
N MET A 1 -41.67 -17.03 -13.42
CA MET A 1 -40.24 -16.69 -13.37
C MET A 1 -40.08 -15.88 -12.10
N GLY A 2 -39.72 -16.55 -10.99
CA GLY A 2 -39.60 -15.87 -9.70
C GLY A 2 -38.30 -15.10 -9.68
N ASP A 3 -38.39 -13.79 -9.47
CA ASP A 3 -37.24 -12.95 -9.21
C ASP A 3 -36.69 -13.33 -7.83
N GLU A 4 -35.67 -14.20 -7.82
CA GLU A 4 -34.87 -14.46 -6.64
C GLU A 4 -34.06 -13.20 -6.34
N GLU A 5 -34.59 -12.39 -5.45
CA GLU A 5 -33.90 -11.28 -4.80
C GLU A 5 -32.70 -11.86 -4.04
N LYS A 6 -31.54 -11.93 -4.70
CA LYS A 6 -30.29 -12.43 -4.12
C LYS A 6 -29.89 -11.52 -2.96
N GLN A 7 -30.24 -11.91 -1.75
CA GLN A 7 -29.68 -11.34 -0.52
C GLN A 7 -28.16 -11.33 -0.66
N GLN A 8 -27.56 -10.13 -0.58
CA GLN A 8 -26.11 -10.02 -0.62
C GLN A 8 -25.54 -10.86 0.54
N PRO A 9 -24.68 -11.85 0.25
CA PRO A 9 -24.15 -12.71 1.29
C PRO A 9 -23.30 -11.86 2.24
N ARG A 10 -23.44 -12.11 3.55
CA ARG A 10 -22.64 -11.43 4.58
C ARG A 10 -21.16 -11.53 4.24
N VAL A 11 -20.43 -10.42 4.38
CA VAL A 11 -18.98 -10.33 4.05
C VAL A 11 -18.17 -11.42 4.77
N LEU A 12 -18.52 -11.70 6.03
CA LEU A 12 -17.93 -12.75 6.85
C LEU A 12 -19.03 -13.72 7.33
N GLN A 13 -18.78 -15.01 7.17
CA GLN A 13 -19.59 -16.07 7.80
C GLN A 13 -18.66 -16.96 8.63
N MET A 14 -19.08 -17.30 9.84
CA MET A 14 -18.36 -18.22 10.71
C MET A 14 -19.03 -19.59 10.64
N VAL A 15 -18.25 -20.61 10.33
CA VAL A 15 -18.69 -22.00 10.28
C VAL A 15 -17.89 -22.77 11.33
N GLN A 16 -18.61 -23.32 12.30
CA GLN A 16 -18.07 -24.22 13.32
C GLN A 16 -18.65 -25.62 13.10
N ALA A 17 -17.84 -26.65 13.33
CA ALA A 17 -18.36 -28.02 13.31
C ALA A 17 -19.12 -28.29 14.61
N GLU A 18 -20.20 -29.06 14.54
CA GLU A 18 -20.94 -29.47 15.73
C GLU A 18 -20.01 -30.30 16.64
N GLY A 19 -19.75 -29.79 17.85
CA GLY A 19 -18.85 -30.41 18.83
C GLY A 19 -17.38 -29.97 18.80
N SER A 20 -16.98 -29.00 17.96
CA SER A 20 -15.63 -28.43 18.00
C SER A 20 -15.51 -27.26 18.98
N ASP A 21 -14.44 -27.22 19.75
CA ASP A 21 -14.11 -26.11 20.65
C ASP A 21 -13.93 -24.78 19.89
N LYS A 22 -14.08 -23.65 20.60
CA LYS A 22 -13.84 -22.28 20.08
C LYS A 22 -12.41 -22.04 19.56
N THR A 23 -11.54 -23.04 19.69
CA THR A 23 -10.16 -23.08 19.22
C THR A 23 -10.04 -23.38 17.73
N CYS A 24 -11.06 -24.00 17.11
CA CYS A 24 -11.07 -24.37 15.71
C CYS A 24 -12.28 -23.76 14.98
N ILE A 25 -12.03 -22.79 14.11
CA ILE A 25 -13.08 -22.07 13.38
C ILE A 25 -12.70 -21.95 11.91
N THR A 26 -13.71 -22.10 11.04
CA THR A 26 -13.57 -21.79 9.61
C THR A 26 -14.34 -20.52 9.29
N PHE A 27 -13.64 -19.51 8.81
CA PHE A 27 -14.20 -18.25 8.35
C PHE A 27 -14.39 -18.32 6.84
N VAL A 28 -15.60 -18.03 6.36
CA VAL A 28 -15.91 -17.90 4.95
C VAL A 28 -15.97 -16.41 4.64
N LEU A 29 -15.02 -15.93 3.84
CA LEU A 29 -14.96 -14.55 3.37
C LEU A 29 -15.50 -14.51 1.95
N ASN A 30 -16.56 -13.74 1.74
CA ASN A 30 -17.17 -13.55 0.43
C ASN A 30 -16.54 -12.35 -0.29
N ASN A 31 -16.41 -12.44 -1.60
CA ASN A 31 -15.77 -11.46 -2.49
C ASN A 31 -14.27 -11.23 -2.26
N GLU A 32 -13.61 -12.17 -1.59
CA GLU A 32 -12.16 -12.13 -1.33
C GLU A 32 -11.43 -13.25 -2.09
N ASP A 33 -10.13 -13.05 -2.32
CA ASP A 33 -9.27 -13.95 -3.10
C ASP A 33 -7.91 -14.21 -2.42
N HIS A 34 -6.95 -14.74 -3.18
CA HIS A 34 -5.59 -15.02 -2.72
C HIS A 34 -4.86 -13.79 -2.16
N THR A 35 -5.25 -12.57 -2.56
CA THR A 35 -4.60 -11.33 -2.14
C THR A 35 -4.74 -11.14 -0.63
N LEU A 36 -5.98 -11.15 -0.13
CA LEU A 36 -6.24 -11.08 1.31
C LEU A 36 -5.86 -12.40 1.99
N GLY A 37 -6.22 -13.54 1.38
CA GLY A 37 -6.00 -14.86 1.97
C GLY A 37 -4.53 -15.14 2.29
N ASN A 38 -3.62 -14.91 1.35
CA ASN A 38 -2.20 -15.18 1.55
C ASN A 38 -1.55 -14.19 2.54
N SER A 39 -1.90 -12.91 2.43
CA SER A 39 -1.38 -11.86 3.32
C SER A 39 -1.78 -12.13 4.77
N LEU A 40 -3.07 -12.41 4.99
CA LEU A 40 -3.60 -12.69 6.31
C LEU A 40 -3.09 -14.02 6.89
N ARG A 41 -2.95 -15.05 6.05
CA ARG A 41 -2.32 -16.32 6.45
C ARG A 41 -0.92 -16.10 7.00
N TYR A 42 -0.10 -15.29 6.31
CA TYR A 42 1.26 -15.03 6.74
C TYR A 42 1.29 -14.34 8.12
N MET A 43 0.43 -13.34 8.33
CA MET A 43 0.35 -12.61 9.60
C MET A 43 -0.11 -13.50 10.75
N ILE A 44 -1.18 -14.28 10.56
CA ILE A 44 -1.72 -15.14 11.60
C ILE A 44 -0.73 -16.27 11.97
N MET A 45 0.01 -16.81 11.00
CA MET A 45 1.04 -17.83 11.26
C MET A 45 2.24 -17.30 12.06
N LYS A 46 2.42 -15.98 12.20
CA LYS A 46 3.45 -15.42 13.08
C LYS A 46 3.10 -15.49 14.56
N ASN A 47 1.81 -15.65 14.88
CA ASN A 47 1.36 -15.77 16.25
C ASN A 47 1.67 -17.18 16.80
N PRO A 48 2.48 -17.33 17.87
CA PRO A 48 2.86 -18.65 18.40
C PRO A 48 1.67 -19.46 18.96
N GLU A 49 0.57 -18.80 19.29
CA GLU A 49 -0.65 -19.39 19.81
C GLU A 49 -1.47 -20.13 18.75
N VAL A 50 -1.15 -19.89 17.47
CA VAL A 50 -1.79 -20.54 16.33
C VAL A 50 -1.01 -21.81 15.98
N GLU A 51 -1.72 -22.93 15.94
CA GLU A 51 -1.16 -24.23 15.53
C GLU A 51 -1.25 -24.40 14.02
N PHE A 52 -2.41 -24.07 13.46
CA PHE A 52 -2.68 -24.23 12.04
C PHE A 52 -3.45 -23.03 11.50
N CYS A 53 -3.00 -22.51 10.35
CA CYS A 53 -3.70 -21.51 9.58
C CYS A 53 -3.53 -21.77 8.09
N GLY A 54 -4.65 -21.83 7.37
CA GLY A 54 -4.68 -22.08 5.94
C GLY A 54 -5.95 -21.52 5.31
N TYR A 55 -5.86 -21.23 4.01
CA TYR A 55 -7.02 -20.82 3.23
C TYR A 55 -7.12 -21.64 1.94
N SER A 56 -8.33 -21.82 1.45
CA SER A 56 -8.61 -22.45 0.16
C SER A 56 -9.74 -21.74 -0.55
N ILE A 57 -9.65 -21.68 -1.87
CA ILE A 57 -10.76 -21.29 -2.75
C ILE A 57 -11.52 -22.55 -3.10
N THR A 58 -12.83 -22.58 -2.87
CA THR A 58 -13.68 -23.74 -3.15
C THR A 58 -13.75 -24.04 -4.64
N HIS A 59 -13.89 -22.99 -5.45
CA HIS A 59 -13.96 -23.08 -6.89
C HIS A 59 -13.45 -21.77 -7.53
N PRO A 60 -12.59 -21.78 -8.57
CA PRO A 60 -12.02 -20.57 -9.17
C PRO A 60 -13.06 -19.57 -9.70
N SER A 61 -14.25 -20.05 -10.08
CA SER A 61 -15.36 -19.19 -10.54
C SER A 61 -16.12 -18.49 -9.42
N GLU A 62 -15.91 -18.90 -8.17
CA GLU A 62 -16.52 -18.26 -7.00
C GLU A 62 -15.46 -17.43 -6.26
N ARG A 63 -15.76 -16.16 -6.02
CA ARG A 63 -14.92 -15.30 -5.18
C ARG A 63 -15.25 -15.53 -3.71
N LYS A 64 -14.86 -16.68 -3.19
CA LYS A 64 -15.02 -17.05 -1.78
C LYS A 64 -13.78 -17.79 -1.31
N ILE A 65 -13.28 -17.41 -0.14
CA ILE A 65 -12.19 -18.11 0.53
C ILE A 65 -12.68 -18.73 1.83
N ASN A 66 -12.30 -19.98 2.06
CA ASN A 66 -12.45 -20.65 3.34
C ASN A 66 -11.14 -20.53 4.09
N PHE A 67 -11.16 -19.86 5.23
CA PHE A 67 -10.01 -19.59 6.06
C PHE A 67 -10.14 -20.35 7.36
N ARG A 68 -9.30 -21.35 7.58
CA ARG A 68 -9.36 -22.23 8.75
C ARG A 68 -8.23 -21.90 9.71
N ILE A 69 -8.59 -21.68 10.97
CA ILE A 69 -7.66 -21.39 12.06
C ILE A 69 -7.86 -22.40 13.18
N GLN A 70 -6.76 -22.93 13.69
CA GLN A 70 -6.70 -23.77 14.87
C GLN A 70 -5.67 -23.21 15.84
N THR A 71 -6.10 -22.92 17.06
CA THR A 71 -5.22 -22.44 18.14
C THR A 71 -4.85 -23.60 19.07
N ARG A 72 -3.73 -23.46 19.78
CA ARG A 72 -3.20 -24.48 20.71
C ARG A 72 -4.01 -24.64 22.01
N GLY A 73 -5.15 -23.94 22.15
CA GLY A 73 -6.05 -24.04 23.31
C GLY A 73 -5.97 -22.87 24.31
N GLY A 74 -5.00 -21.96 24.20
CA GLY A 74 -4.88 -20.80 25.09
C GLY A 74 -5.82 -19.64 24.75
N LEU A 75 -6.25 -19.52 23.48
CA LEU A 75 -7.02 -18.39 22.96
C LEU A 75 -8.09 -18.86 21.96
N PRO A 76 -9.26 -18.21 21.88
CA PRO A 76 -10.23 -18.52 20.85
C PRO A 76 -9.71 -18.08 19.47
N ALA A 77 -10.09 -18.80 18.42
CA ALA A 77 -9.60 -18.52 17.06
C ALA A 77 -10.06 -17.16 16.51
N ILE A 78 -11.15 -16.59 17.05
CA ILE A 78 -11.65 -15.26 16.69
C ILE A 78 -10.63 -14.18 17.08
N ASP A 79 -10.07 -14.26 18.29
CA ASP A 79 -9.11 -13.26 18.78
C ASP A 79 -7.81 -13.32 17.97
N ALA A 80 -7.36 -14.53 17.62
CA ALA A 80 -6.21 -14.71 16.73
C ALA A 80 -6.46 -14.12 15.33
N PHE A 81 -7.69 -14.23 14.82
CA PHE A 81 -8.08 -13.65 13.53
C PHE A 81 -8.13 -12.12 13.57
N GLN A 82 -8.76 -11.54 14.61
CA GLN A 82 -8.82 -10.09 14.80
C GLN A 82 -7.42 -9.48 14.94
N LYS A 83 -6.57 -10.07 15.78
CA LYS A 83 -5.18 -9.65 15.94
C LYS A 83 -4.42 -9.70 14.62
N GLY A 84 -4.62 -10.77 13.82
CA GLY A 84 -4.00 -10.87 12.50
C GLY A 84 -4.40 -9.76 11.52
N LEU A 85 -5.65 -9.30 11.58
CA LEU A 85 -6.15 -8.18 10.77
C LEU A 85 -5.59 -6.82 11.25
N GLU A 86 -5.52 -6.62 12.57
CA GLU A 86 -4.92 -5.42 13.17
C GLU A 86 -3.43 -5.32 12.83
N ASP A 87 -2.68 -6.42 12.98
CA ASP A 87 -1.26 -6.47 12.65
C ASP A 87 -1.02 -6.20 11.15
N LEU A 88 -1.85 -6.78 10.26
CA LEU A 88 -1.77 -6.53 8.82
C LEU A 88 -2.00 -5.05 8.50
N THR A 89 -3.03 -4.45 9.10
CA THR A 89 -3.36 -3.03 8.92
C THR A 89 -2.23 -2.13 9.41
N GLY A 90 -1.65 -2.45 10.58
CA GLY A 90 -0.51 -1.73 11.14
C GLY A 90 0.71 -1.75 10.22
N ILE A 91 1.02 -2.90 9.62
CA ILE A 91 2.12 -3.02 8.65
C ILE A 91 1.83 -2.19 7.39
N CYS A 92 0.63 -2.29 6.84
CA CYS A 92 0.26 -1.51 5.66
C CYS A 92 0.39 -0.01 5.91
N GLN A 93 -0.05 0.47 7.07
CA GLN A 93 0.09 1.87 7.45
C GLN A 93 1.56 2.29 7.60
N HIS A 94 2.38 1.44 8.23
CA HIS A 94 3.81 1.72 8.38
C HIS A 94 4.53 1.81 7.03
N ILE A 95 4.26 0.88 6.12
CA ILE A 95 4.82 0.88 4.76
C ILE A 95 4.39 2.14 4.01
N LEU A 96 3.11 2.53 4.10
CA LEU A 96 2.60 3.73 3.44
C LEU A 96 3.32 4.98 3.94
N ASN A 97 3.45 5.16 5.26
CA ASN A 97 4.13 6.32 5.84
C ASN A 97 5.60 6.40 5.40
N MET A 98 6.31 5.27 5.42
CA MET A 98 7.72 5.20 5.00
C MET A 98 7.87 5.49 3.51
N PHE A 99 6.96 5.00 2.69
CA PHE A 99 6.94 5.25 1.25
C PHE A 99 6.67 6.72 0.94
N GLU A 100 5.66 7.33 1.57
CA GLU A 100 5.32 8.74 1.39
C GLU A 100 6.48 9.65 1.78
N ALA A 101 7.10 9.42 2.94
CA ALA A 101 8.28 10.17 3.38
C ALA A 101 9.44 10.06 2.38
N SER A 102 9.72 8.84 1.89
CA SER A 102 10.79 8.58 0.92
C SER A 102 10.51 9.26 -0.44
N VAL A 103 9.25 9.32 -0.86
CA VAL A 103 8.82 9.98 -2.10
C VAL A 103 8.93 11.50 -1.97
N GLU A 104 8.57 12.07 -0.81
CA GLU A 104 8.73 13.50 -0.54
C GLU A 104 10.21 13.92 -0.54
N GLU A 105 11.07 13.15 0.12
CA GLU A 105 12.51 13.38 0.14
C GLU A 105 13.09 13.33 -1.29
N TYR A 106 12.70 12.33 -2.08
CA TYR A 106 13.14 12.21 -3.48
C TYR A 106 12.69 13.40 -4.34
N LYS A 107 11.44 13.86 -4.19
CA LYS A 107 10.93 15.03 -4.90
C LYS A 107 11.70 16.30 -4.53
N ALA A 108 11.92 16.53 -3.23
CA ALA A 108 12.70 17.67 -2.75
C ALA A 108 14.13 17.66 -3.30
N MET A 109 14.79 16.50 -3.30
CA MET A 109 16.14 16.36 -3.86
C MET A 109 16.19 16.62 -5.37
N LYS A 110 15.18 16.15 -6.11
CA LYS A 110 15.06 16.40 -7.55
C LYS A 110 14.89 17.89 -7.85
N ASP A 111 14.05 18.59 -7.10
CA ASP A 111 13.80 20.02 -7.29
C ASP A 111 15.06 20.85 -7.01
N VAL A 112 15.80 20.53 -5.94
CA VAL A 112 17.09 21.15 -5.63
C VAL A 112 18.11 20.89 -6.73
N THR A 113 18.20 19.64 -7.22
CA THR A 113 19.12 19.26 -8.30
C THR A 113 18.79 19.99 -9.59
N MET A 114 17.52 20.11 -9.95
CA MET A 114 17.08 20.85 -11.13
C MET A 114 17.37 22.34 -11.01
N GLN A 115 17.11 22.96 -9.85
CA GLN A 115 17.48 24.36 -9.61
C GLN A 115 18.99 24.58 -9.67
N TYR A 116 19.80 23.66 -9.13
CA TYR A 116 21.25 23.75 -9.18
C TYR A 116 21.77 23.64 -10.62
N ILE A 117 21.27 22.69 -11.43
CA ILE A 117 21.62 22.54 -12.85
C ILE A 117 21.19 23.77 -13.63
N LEU A 118 19.97 24.27 -13.44
CA LEU A 118 19.49 25.49 -14.11
C LEU A 118 20.34 26.71 -13.73
N ARG A 119 20.72 26.84 -12.45
CA ARG A 119 21.58 27.94 -11.98
C ARG A 119 23.00 27.83 -12.53
N SER A 120 23.60 26.64 -12.57
CA SER A 120 24.96 26.44 -13.07
C SER A 120 25.05 26.55 -14.61
N THR A 121 24.02 26.13 -15.34
CA THR A 121 23.92 26.34 -16.80
C THR A 121 23.67 27.81 -17.17
N TRP A 122 22.85 28.54 -16.40
CA TRP A 122 22.70 29.99 -16.57
C TRP A 122 23.99 30.76 -16.22
N TYR A 123 24.63 30.48 -15.08
CA TYR A 123 25.87 31.19 -14.69
C TYR A 123 27.05 30.92 -15.64
N GLY A 124 27.11 29.72 -16.25
CA GLY A 124 28.07 29.39 -17.30
C GLY A 124 27.82 30.12 -18.63
N SER A 125 26.58 30.55 -18.89
CA SER A 125 26.23 31.37 -20.08
C SER A 125 26.40 32.88 -19.82
N SER A 126 26.32 33.32 -18.57
CA SER A 126 26.44 34.74 -18.18
C SER A 126 27.85 35.32 -18.31
N HIS A 127 28.91 34.50 -18.29
CA HIS A 127 30.28 35.01 -18.43
C HIS A 127 30.65 35.42 -19.86
N THR A 128 29.95 34.92 -20.88
CA THR A 128 30.07 35.41 -22.26
C THR A 128 28.95 36.41 -22.64
N LEU A 129 27.78 36.33 -22.00
CA LEU A 129 26.66 37.25 -22.23
C LEU A 129 26.78 38.60 -21.51
N SER A 130 27.46 38.69 -20.35
CA SER A 130 27.68 39.98 -19.67
C SER A 130 28.57 40.94 -20.48
N GLN A 131 29.54 40.41 -21.23
CA GLN A 131 30.33 41.21 -22.18
C GLN A 131 29.51 41.65 -23.40
N LEU A 132 28.62 40.79 -23.92
CA LEU A 132 27.74 41.12 -25.04
C LEU A 132 26.61 42.09 -24.67
N GLN A 133 26.07 42.02 -23.46
CA GLN A 133 24.98 42.88 -23.01
C GLN A 133 25.45 44.31 -22.69
N GLU A 134 26.68 44.48 -22.18
CA GLU A 134 27.32 45.80 -22.04
C GLU A 134 27.78 46.37 -23.40
N LEU A 135 28.25 45.54 -24.34
CA LEU A 135 28.50 45.96 -25.73
C LEU A 135 27.23 46.41 -26.46
N CYS A 136 26.10 45.71 -26.27
CA CYS A 136 24.81 46.13 -26.83
C CYS A 136 24.32 47.45 -26.24
N LYS A 137 24.48 47.69 -24.92
CA LYS A 137 24.16 49.00 -24.31
C LYS A 137 25.05 50.12 -24.84
N MET A 138 26.35 49.88 -25.03
CA MET A 138 27.28 50.88 -25.59
C MET A 138 26.99 51.21 -27.05
N VAL A 139 26.62 50.22 -27.88
CA VAL A 139 26.25 50.46 -29.29
C VAL A 139 24.91 51.20 -29.39
N PHE A 140 23.94 50.86 -28.54
CA PHE A 140 22.63 51.51 -28.54
C PHE A 140 22.70 52.99 -28.09
N LEU A 141 23.55 53.31 -27.11
CA LEU A 141 23.76 54.69 -26.66
C LEU A 141 24.50 55.56 -27.70
N ARG A 142 25.32 54.94 -28.58
CA ARG A 142 26.03 55.63 -29.67
C ARG A 142 25.14 55.92 -30.89
N ILE A 143 24.05 55.17 -31.07
CA ILE A 143 23.07 55.38 -32.15
C ILE A 143 22.04 56.44 -31.75
N LEU A 144 21.72 56.58 -30.46
CA LEU A 144 20.73 57.53 -29.95
C LEU A 144 21.28 58.96 -29.67
N LEU A 145 22.60 59.16 -29.70
CA LEU A 145 23.26 60.45 -29.45
C LEU A 145 23.90 61.06 -30.73
N ARG A 146 23.40 60.68 -31.90
CA ARG A 146 23.74 61.29 -33.19
C ARG A 146 22.46 61.58 -33.96
#